data_AF-A0A2V7Z7K7-F1
#
_entry.id   AF-A0A2V7Z7K7-F1
#
_cell.length_a   1.000
_cell.length_b   1.000
_cell.length_c   1.000
_cell.angle_alpha   90.00
_cell.angle_beta   90.00
_cell.angle_gamma   90.00
#
_symmetry.space_group_name_H-M   'P 1'
#
loop_
_entity.id
_entity.type
_entity.pdbx_description
1 polymer ?
#
loop_
_entity_poly.entity_id
_entity_poly.type
_entity_poly.pdbx_seq_one_letter_code
_entity_poly.pdbx_strand_id
1 'polypeptide(L)'
;MLVAINQRDLARLALLRAIGADFDAGLELTDDWTRAVAAPPALPAALDAARRQRPELSLLNERLRLANLNIEAARAERLPTVGAQAQGTESGNRVRDIEWSRTVAAVVNVPLFTGRRIEAHVAAAQAQRDQILIQQNDTQRQVEQEVRRALLVYESARSRRGWPPRSRWTTPRPLSPRRATRASTRWPTRPRRASIWRGPPARSAI
;
A
#
# COMPACT_ATOMS: atom_id res chain seq x y z
N MET A 1 0.92 -28.92 -4.21
CA MET A 1 0.02 -29.05 -3.04
C MET A 1 0.60 -28.44 -1.77
N LEU A 2 1.91 -28.53 -1.50
CA LEU A 2 2.55 -27.90 -0.31
C LEU A 2 2.30 -26.39 -0.17
N VAL A 3 2.37 -25.63 -1.28
CA VAL A 3 2.20 -24.17 -1.26
C VAL A 3 0.81 -23.77 -0.76
N ALA A 4 -0.24 -24.52 -1.11
CA ALA A 4 -1.61 -24.22 -0.71
C ALA A 4 -1.86 -24.47 0.79
N ILE A 5 -1.19 -25.48 1.36
CA ILE A 5 -1.28 -25.80 2.80
C ILE A 5 -0.56 -24.71 3.59
N ASN A 6 0.68 -24.38 3.20
CA ASN A 6 1.45 -23.31 3.84
C ASN A 6 0.70 -21.96 3.80
N GLN A 7 0.05 -21.63 2.68
CA GLN A 7 -0.76 -20.40 2.58
C GLN A 7 -1.96 -20.40 3.53
N ARG A 8 -2.63 -21.54 3.71
CA ARG A 8 -3.74 -21.67 4.67
C ARG A 8 -3.26 -21.47 6.11
N ASP A 9 -2.15 -22.11 6.47
CA ASP A 9 -1.65 -22.07 7.85
C ASP A 9 -1.09 -20.67 8.19
N LEU A 10 -0.42 -20.01 7.25
CA LEU A 10 -0.02 -18.60 7.40
C LEU A 10 -1.23 -17.66 7.55
N ALA A 11 -2.29 -17.87 6.76
CA ALA A 11 -3.52 -17.08 6.88
C ALA A 11 -4.21 -17.31 8.24
N ARG A 12 -4.19 -18.54 8.75
CA ARG A 12 -4.70 -18.87 10.09
C ARG A 12 -3.95 -18.11 11.18
N LEU A 13 -2.63 -18.15 11.16
CA LEU A 13 -1.79 -17.43 12.15
C LEU A 13 -1.98 -15.91 12.06
N ALA A 14 -2.10 -15.37 10.83
CA ALA A 14 -2.38 -13.96 10.63
C ALA A 14 -3.73 -13.53 11.24
N LEU A 15 -4.77 -14.38 11.10
CA LEU A 15 -6.07 -14.13 11.71
C LEU A 15 -6.01 -14.18 13.24
N LEU A 16 -5.41 -15.23 13.82
CA LEU A 16 -5.28 -15.39 15.28
C LEU A 16 -4.56 -14.19 15.90
N ARG A 17 -3.49 -13.72 15.26
CA ARG A 17 -2.80 -12.49 15.65
C ARG A 17 -3.71 -11.26 15.57
N ALA A 18 -4.47 -11.11 14.49
CA ALA A 18 -5.31 -9.93 14.27
C ALA A 18 -6.45 -9.80 15.29
N ILE A 19 -7.02 -10.93 15.74
CA ILE A 19 -8.10 -10.96 16.74
C ILE A 19 -7.59 -11.10 18.18
N GLY A 20 -6.28 -11.28 18.37
CA GLY A 20 -5.66 -11.45 19.69
C GLY A 20 -5.95 -12.80 20.37
N ALA A 21 -6.28 -13.83 19.60
CA ALA A 21 -6.52 -15.18 20.12
C ALA A 21 -5.22 -15.98 20.22
N ASP A 22 -5.25 -17.05 21.02
CA ASP A 22 -4.14 -18.00 21.13
C ASP A 22 -3.87 -18.70 19.77
N PHE A 23 -2.60 -18.93 19.44
CA PHE A 23 -2.21 -19.56 18.18
C PHE A 23 -2.64 -21.04 18.11
N ASP A 24 -2.85 -21.67 19.26
CA ASP A 24 -3.32 -23.05 19.37
C ASP A 24 -4.86 -23.16 19.34
N ALA A 25 -5.58 -22.04 19.36
CA ALA A 25 -7.03 -22.04 19.31
C ALA A 25 -7.57 -22.70 18.02
N GLY A 26 -8.49 -23.66 18.19
CA GLY A 26 -9.18 -24.29 17.06
C GLY A 26 -10.01 -23.26 16.29
N LEU A 27 -9.77 -23.14 14.99
CA LEU A 27 -10.52 -22.27 14.09
C LEU A 27 -11.38 -23.12 13.16
N GLU A 28 -12.69 -22.97 13.26
CA GLU A 28 -13.67 -23.60 12.38
C GLU A 28 -14.50 -22.52 11.67
N LEU A 29 -14.48 -22.53 10.34
CA LEU A 29 -15.25 -21.59 9.52
C LEU A 29 -16.70 -22.07 9.45
N THR A 30 -17.61 -21.35 10.10
CA THR A 30 -19.04 -21.71 10.22
C THR A 30 -19.92 -21.09 9.14
N ASP A 31 -19.41 -20.11 8.39
CA ASP A 31 -20.20 -19.38 7.39
C ASP A 31 -20.31 -20.13 6.05
N ASP A 32 -21.49 -20.04 5.45
CA ASP A 32 -21.79 -20.58 4.13
C ASP A 32 -21.33 -19.60 3.04
N TRP A 33 -20.46 -20.04 2.13
CA TRP A 33 -19.84 -19.21 1.08
C TRP A 33 -20.82 -18.66 0.03
N THR A 34 -22.10 -19.03 0.15
CA THR A 34 -23.25 -18.60 -0.65
C THR A 34 -23.86 -17.27 -0.19
N ARG A 35 -23.43 -16.70 0.94
CA ARG A 35 -23.97 -15.42 1.43
C ARG A 35 -23.83 -14.32 0.37
N ALA A 36 -24.96 -13.76 -0.05
CA ALA A 36 -25.01 -12.67 -1.01
C ALA A 36 -24.37 -11.41 -0.41
N VAL A 37 -23.31 -10.90 -1.05
CA VAL A 37 -22.70 -9.63 -0.67
C VAL A 37 -23.66 -8.52 -1.08
N ALA A 38 -24.01 -7.64 -0.14
CA ALA A 38 -24.83 -6.46 -0.41
C ALA A 38 -24.29 -5.68 -1.61
N ALA A 39 -25.19 -5.19 -2.45
CA ALA A 39 -24.79 -4.38 -3.60
C ALA A 39 -24.12 -3.09 -3.11
N PRO A 40 -22.97 -2.69 -3.66
CA PRO A 40 -22.34 -1.44 -3.30
C PRO A 40 -23.24 -0.27 -3.72
N PRO A 41 -23.13 0.87 -3.03
CA PRO A 41 -23.83 2.09 -3.44
C PRO A 41 -23.38 2.53 -4.84
N ALA A 42 -24.24 3.31 -5.51
CA ALA A 42 -23.90 3.93 -6.79
C ALA A 42 -22.64 4.80 -6.66
N LEU A 43 -21.85 4.92 -7.74
CA LEU A 43 -20.58 5.65 -7.75
C LEU A 43 -20.64 7.05 -7.11
N PRO A 44 -21.63 7.91 -7.39
CA PRO A 44 -21.70 9.24 -6.77
C PRO A 44 -21.83 9.17 -5.24
N ALA A 45 -22.70 8.30 -4.74
CA ALA A 45 -22.91 8.11 -3.31
C ALA A 45 -21.66 7.49 -2.64
N ALA A 46 -20.97 6.58 -3.33
CA ALA A 46 -19.72 6.00 -2.84
C ALA A 46 -18.59 7.04 -2.71
N LEU A 47 -18.49 7.97 -3.67
CA LEU A 47 -17.51 9.05 -3.63
C LEU A 47 -17.82 10.07 -2.53
N ASP A 48 -19.08 10.43 -2.35
CA ASP A 48 -19.47 11.34 -1.26
C ASP A 48 -19.24 10.73 0.12
N ALA A 49 -19.53 9.44 0.29
CA ALA A 49 -19.18 8.71 1.51
C ALA A 49 -17.67 8.69 1.74
N ALA A 50 -16.87 8.39 0.71
CA ALA A 50 -15.42 8.37 0.81
C ALA A 50 -14.86 9.75 1.19
N ARG A 51 -15.36 10.84 0.61
CA ARG A 51 -14.93 12.21 0.94
C ARG A 51 -15.18 12.58 2.40
N ARG A 52 -16.24 12.05 3.02
CA ARG A 52 -16.63 12.35 4.41
C ARG A 52 -15.96 11.43 5.43
N GLN A 53 -15.72 10.17 5.08
CA GLN A 53 -15.27 9.16 6.03
C GLN A 53 -13.76 8.90 5.99
N ARG A 54 -13.06 9.28 4.91
CA ARG A 54 -11.62 9.03 4.78
C ARG A 54 -10.81 9.92 5.74
N PRO A 55 -10.06 9.35 6.70
CA PRO A 55 -9.32 10.13 7.70
C PRO A 55 -8.17 10.93 7.08
N GLU A 56 -7.59 10.45 5.98
CA GLU A 56 -6.52 11.15 5.25
C GLU A 56 -6.95 12.53 4.73
N LEU A 57 -8.20 12.67 4.27
CA LEU A 57 -8.74 13.96 3.80
C LEU A 57 -8.98 14.91 4.98
N SER A 58 -9.49 14.40 6.11
CA SER A 58 -9.66 15.19 7.33
C SER A 58 -8.33 15.71 7.85
N LEU A 59 -7.29 14.88 7.84
CA LEU A 59 -5.95 15.26 8.25
C LEU A 59 -5.39 16.39 7.37
N LEU A 60 -5.57 16.30 6.05
CA LEU A 60 -5.13 17.33 5.10
C LEU A 60 -5.88 18.64 5.28
N ASN A 61 -7.19 18.60 5.58
CA ASN A 61 -7.97 19.79 5.91
C ASN A 61 -7.40 20.52 7.13
N GLU A 62 -7.04 19.79 8.19
CA GLU A 62 -6.47 20.43 9.37
C GLU A 62 -5.03 20.89 9.17
N ARG A 63 -4.24 20.21 8.34
CA ARG A 63 -2.94 20.73 7.89
C ARG A 63 -3.09 22.05 7.12
N LEU A 64 -4.10 22.16 6.27
CA LEU A 64 -4.39 23.40 5.54
C LEU A 64 -4.80 24.53 6.51
N ARG A 65 -5.61 24.21 7.52
CA ARG A 65 -5.98 25.16 8.57
C ARG A 65 -4.77 25.65 9.35
N LEU A 66 -3.88 24.75 9.76
CA LEU A 66 -2.62 25.10 10.43
C LEU A 66 -1.72 25.95 9.53
N ALA A 67 -1.63 25.63 8.23
CA ALA A 67 -0.84 26.43 7.28
C ALA A 67 -1.38 27.85 7.13
N ASN A 68 -2.70 28.05 7.11
CA ASN A 68 -3.29 29.38 7.10
C ASN A 68 -2.98 30.15 8.40
N LEU A 69 -3.05 29.49 9.56
CA LEU A 69 -2.66 30.11 10.84
C LEU A 69 -1.18 30.48 10.86
N ASN A 70 -0.31 29.68 10.25
CA ASN A 70 1.12 30.00 10.12
C ASN A 70 1.36 31.23 9.22
N ILE A 71 0.59 31.40 8.15
CA ILE A 71 0.66 32.61 7.33
C ILE A 71 0.27 33.84 8.15
N GLU A 72 -0.81 33.75 8.93
CA GLU A 72 -1.24 34.85 9.81
C GLU A 72 -0.22 35.12 10.93
N ALA A 73 0.40 34.08 11.50
CA ALA A 73 1.49 34.23 12.47
C ALA A 73 2.72 34.92 11.85
N ALA A 74 3.13 34.52 10.64
CA ALA A 74 4.23 35.16 9.92
C ALA A 74 3.92 36.62 9.57
N ARG A 75 2.66 36.96 9.27
CA ARG A 75 2.22 38.34 9.08
C ARG A 75 2.26 39.14 10.38
N ALA A 76 1.88 38.51 11.50
CA ALA A 76 1.91 39.11 12.83
C ALA A 76 3.33 39.44 13.32
N GLU A 77 4.40 38.90 12.71
CA GLU A 77 5.78 39.31 13.01
C GLU A 77 6.06 40.79 12.74
N ARG A 78 5.20 41.47 11.97
CA ARG A 78 5.28 42.93 11.76
C ARG A 78 4.79 43.73 12.97
N LEU A 79 4.07 43.09 13.89
CA LEU A 79 3.52 43.73 15.06
C LEU A 79 4.59 43.88 16.15
N PRO A 80 4.49 44.91 16.99
CA PRO A 80 5.35 45.03 18.15
C PRO A 80 5.09 43.89 19.13
N THR A 81 6.15 43.34 19.72
CA THR A 81 6.04 42.34 20.78
C THR A 81 6.24 42.99 22.13
N VAL A 82 5.39 42.63 23.09
CA VAL A 82 5.48 43.09 24.48
C VAL A 82 5.76 41.90 25.37
N GLY A 83 6.72 42.03 26.27
CA GLY A 83 7.11 40.98 27.22
C GLY A 83 7.28 41.57 28.61
N ALA A 84 6.98 40.77 29.62
CA ALA A 84 7.25 41.10 31.01
C ALA A 84 8.16 40.02 31.60
N GLN A 85 9.12 40.44 32.41
CA GLN A 85 10.07 39.57 33.07
C GLN A 85 10.11 39.93 34.55
N ALA A 86 10.12 38.91 35.40
CA ALA A 86 10.29 39.07 36.83
C ALA A 86 11.33 38.05 37.30
N GLN A 87 12.33 38.51 38.05
CA GLN A 87 13.37 37.65 38.60
C GLN A 87 13.60 38.02 40.06
N GLY A 88 13.77 36.99 40.88
CA GLY A 88 14.26 37.10 42.25
C GLY A 88 15.58 36.36 42.33
N THR A 89 16.62 37.00 42.86
CA THR A 89 17.93 36.38 43.03
C THR A 89 18.42 36.62 44.45
N GLU A 90 18.91 35.56 45.07
CA GLU A 90 19.65 35.64 46.32
C GLU A 90 21.14 35.57 45.97
N SER A 91 21.89 36.59 46.36
CA SER A 91 23.32 36.70 46.01
C SER A 91 24.08 37.30 47.19
N GLY A 92 25.14 36.63 47.60
CA GLY A 92 25.98 37.04 48.72
C GLY A 92 27.36 36.39 48.67
N ASN A 93 28.39 37.09 49.15
CA ASN A 93 29.78 36.61 49.10
C ASN A 93 30.11 35.63 50.25
N ARG A 94 29.21 35.50 51.23
CA ARG A 94 29.26 34.58 52.37
C ARG A 94 27.85 34.10 52.70
N VAL A 95 27.72 32.89 53.25
CA VAL A 95 26.43 32.26 53.62
C VAL A 95 25.59 33.11 54.60
N ARG A 96 26.23 34.01 55.36
CA ARG A 96 25.55 34.89 56.33
C ARG A 96 25.15 36.26 55.77
N ASP A 97 25.62 36.63 54.59
CA ASP A 97 25.42 37.94 53.95
C ASP A 97 24.68 37.78 52.61
N ILE A 98 23.62 36.96 52.61
CA ILE A 98 22.78 36.75 51.43
C ILE A 98 21.77 37.89 51.36
N GLU A 99 21.90 38.73 50.34
CA GLU A 99 20.94 39.80 50.08
C GLU A 99 19.91 39.33 49.05
N TRP A 100 18.65 39.66 49.31
CA TRP A 100 17.54 39.33 48.42
C TRP A 100 17.33 40.48 47.43
N SER A 101 17.37 40.18 46.12
CA SER A 101 17.03 41.14 45.06
C SER A 101 15.78 40.72 44.29
N ARG A 102 14.93 41.68 43.92
CA ARG A 102 13.78 41.49 43.00
C ARG A 102 13.86 42.51 41.88
N THR A 103 13.71 42.05 40.66
CA THR A 103 13.64 42.90 39.47
C THR A 103 12.39 42.54 38.68
N VAL A 104 11.60 43.54 38.31
CA VAL A 104 10.50 43.41 37.36
C VAL A 104 10.78 44.36 36.20
N ALA A 105 10.68 43.86 34.97
CA ALA A 105 10.93 44.62 33.75
C ALA A 105 9.85 44.34 32.71
N ALA A 106 9.46 45.37 31.96
CA ALA A 106 8.64 45.24 30.77
C ALA A 106 9.50 45.65 29.55
N VAL A 107 9.42 44.87 28.48
CA VAL A 107 10.20 45.06 27.25
C VAL A 107 9.24 45.13 26.07
N VAL A 108 9.38 46.17 25.24
CA VAL A 108 8.64 46.33 24.00
C VAL A 108 9.63 46.32 22.85
N ASN A 109 9.44 45.41 21.88
CA ASN A 109 10.29 45.28 20.70
C ASN A 109 9.48 45.60 19.44
N VAL A 110 9.91 46.63 18.70
CA VAL A 110 9.24 47.09 17.48
C VAL A 110 10.19 46.90 16.29
N PRO A 111 9.91 45.99 15.35
CA PRO A 111 10.77 45.80 14.19
C PRO A 111 10.57 46.94 13.18
N LEU A 112 11.50 47.90 13.14
CA LEU A 112 11.43 49.03 12.20
C LEU A 112 11.87 48.66 10.77
N PHE A 113 12.93 47.86 10.65
CA PHE A 113 13.43 47.38 9.36
C PHE A 113 14.05 46.00 9.52
N THR A 114 13.53 45.03 8.76
CA THR A 114 13.99 43.63 8.82
C THR A 114 14.61 43.14 7.51
N GLY A 115 14.96 44.03 6.58
CA GLY A 115 15.57 43.65 5.30
C GLY A 115 14.75 42.63 4.50
N ARG A 116 13.41 42.79 4.45
CA ARG A 116 12.46 41.86 3.80
C ARG A 116 12.39 40.44 4.39
N ARG A 117 13.06 40.14 5.50
CA ARG A 117 12.98 38.84 6.19
C ARG A 117 11.52 38.39 6.44
N ILE A 118 10.68 39.28 6.97
CA ILE A 118 9.28 38.96 7.26
C ILE A 118 8.50 38.63 5.98
N GLU A 119 8.75 39.35 4.88
CA GLU A 119 8.10 39.05 3.59
C GLU A 119 8.51 37.69 3.04
N ALA A 120 9.80 37.35 3.13
CA ALA A 120 10.30 36.04 2.72
C ALA A 120 9.68 34.92 3.57
N HIS A 121 9.50 35.15 4.87
CA HIS A 121 8.86 34.18 5.76
C HIS A 121 7.37 33.98 5.43
N VAL A 122 6.64 35.07 5.15
CA VAL A 122 5.24 35.00 4.67
C VAL A 122 5.15 34.27 3.33
N ALA A 123 6.04 34.56 2.38
CA ALA A 123 6.06 33.90 1.09
C ALA A 123 6.37 32.38 1.22
N ALA A 124 7.29 32.01 2.10
CA ALA A 124 7.58 30.61 2.40
C ALA A 124 6.37 29.89 3.02
N ALA A 125 5.67 30.52 3.97
CA ALA A 125 4.45 29.97 4.56
C ALA A 125 3.32 29.80 3.53
N GLN A 126 3.20 30.74 2.58
CA GLN A 126 2.27 30.63 1.45
C GLN A 126 2.60 29.46 0.53
N ALA A 127 3.87 29.32 0.14
CA ALA A 127 4.31 28.19 -0.67
C ALA A 127 4.04 26.84 0.01
N GLN A 128 4.23 26.76 1.33
CA GLN A 128 3.91 25.55 2.10
C GLN A 128 2.40 25.24 2.10
N ARG A 129 1.55 26.26 2.24
CA ARG A 129 0.09 26.11 2.11
C ARG A 129 -0.31 25.61 0.72
N ASP A 130 0.30 26.15 -0.33
CA ASP A 130 0.02 25.73 -1.71
C ASP A 130 0.47 24.29 -1.98
N GLN A 131 1.59 23.85 -1.39
CA GLN A 131 2.00 22.44 -1.43
C GLN A 131 0.97 21.52 -0.78
N ILE A 132 0.38 21.92 0.34
CA ILE A 132 -0.69 21.16 1.01
C ILE A 132 -1.95 21.11 0.15
N LEU A 133 -2.30 22.20 -0.55
CA LEU A 133 -3.44 22.21 -1.49
C LEU A 133 -3.22 21.25 -2.67
N ILE A 134 -2.01 21.22 -3.23
CA ILE A 134 -1.65 20.28 -4.28
C ILE A 134 -1.79 18.84 -3.76
N GLN A 135 -1.26 18.55 -2.57
CA GLN A 135 -1.36 17.23 -1.94
C GLN A 135 -2.81 16.84 -1.65
N GLN A 136 -3.65 17.79 -1.23
CA GLN A 136 -5.07 17.57 -1.00
C GLN A 136 -5.78 17.19 -2.30
N ASN A 137 -5.52 17.90 -3.40
CA ASN A 137 -6.11 17.60 -4.71
C ASN A 137 -5.67 16.21 -5.21
N ASP A 138 -4.38 15.90 -5.09
CA ASP A 138 -3.84 14.60 -5.47
C ASP A 138 -4.47 13.45 -4.66
N THR A 139 -4.57 13.63 -3.33
CA THR A 139 -5.20 12.64 -2.44
C THR A 139 -6.68 12.45 -2.79
N GLN A 140 -7.40 13.53 -3.13
CA GLN A 140 -8.80 13.43 -3.56
C GLN A 140 -8.93 12.60 -4.86
N ARG A 141 -8.04 12.82 -5.83
CA ARG A 141 -8.01 12.02 -7.08
C ARG A 141 -7.65 10.57 -6.80
N GLN A 142 -6.71 10.31 -5.89
CA GLN A 142 -6.35 8.97 -5.48
C GLN A 142 -7.54 8.24 -4.84
N VAL A 143 -8.24 8.88 -3.91
CA VAL A 143 -9.45 8.33 -3.28
C VAL A 143 -10.52 8.02 -4.32
N GLU A 144 -10.74 8.92 -5.28
CA GLU A 144 -11.67 8.68 -6.37
C GLU A 144 -11.29 7.48 -7.24
N GLN A 145 -10.00 7.36 -7.58
CA GLN A 145 -9.48 6.22 -8.32
C GLN A 145 -9.65 4.90 -7.55
N GLU A 146 -9.37 4.90 -6.24
CA GLU A 146 -9.56 3.74 -5.37
C GLU A 146 -11.02 3.29 -5.31
N VAL A 147 -11.96 4.23 -5.16
CA VAL A 147 -13.41 3.92 -5.12
C VAL A 147 -13.86 3.34 -6.46
N ARG A 148 -13.50 3.97 -7.58
CA ARG A 148 -13.82 3.46 -8.93
C ARG A 148 -13.25 2.06 -9.13
N ARG A 149 -11.99 1.83 -8.74
CA ARG A 149 -11.34 0.51 -8.83
C ARG A 149 -12.05 -0.53 -7.98
N ALA A 150 -12.44 -0.18 -6.74
CA ALA A 150 -13.14 -1.09 -5.84
C ALA A 150 -14.49 -1.54 -6.41
N LEU A 151 -15.24 -0.62 -7.05
CA LEU A 151 -16.50 -0.95 -7.72
C LEU A 151 -16.28 -1.90 -8.92
N LEU A 152 -15.28 -1.63 -9.76
CA LEU A 152 -14.93 -2.52 -10.87
C LEU A 152 -14.51 -3.92 -10.40
N VAL A 153 -13.72 -4.00 -9.32
CA VAL A 153 -13.33 -5.28 -8.71
C VAL A 153 -14.57 -6.02 -8.21
N TYR A 154 -15.49 -5.33 -7.52
CA TYR A 154 -16.75 -5.91 -7.08
C TYR A 154 -17.58 -6.46 -8.25
N GLU A 155 -17.75 -5.69 -9.32
CA GLU A 155 -18.48 -6.11 -10.53
C GLU A 155 -17.86 -7.34 -11.18
N SER A 156 -16.53 -7.38 -11.27
CA SER A 156 -15.80 -8.54 -11.81
C SER A 156 -15.98 -9.81 -10.94
N ALA A 157 -15.96 -9.65 -9.61
CA ALA A 157 -16.18 -10.75 -8.67
C ALA A 157 -17.63 -11.26 -8.71
N ARG A 158 -18.59 -10.34 -8.88
CA ARG A 158 -20.00 -10.69 -9.08
C ARG A 158 -20.22 -11.45 -10.39
N SER A 159 -19.59 -11.00 -11.48
CA SER A 159 -19.70 -11.62 -12.80
C SER A 159 -19.07 -13.02 -12.85
N ARG A 160 -17.94 -13.23 -12.16
CA ARG A 160 -17.31 -14.56 -12.01
C ARG A 160 -18.22 -15.55 -11.27
N ARG A 161 -18.94 -15.10 -10.24
CA ARG A 161 -19.92 -15.95 -9.53
C ARG A 161 -21.12 -16.34 -10.39
N GLY A 162 -21.49 -15.51 -11.36
CA GLY A 162 -22.57 -15.79 -12.31
C GLY A 162 -22.16 -16.67 -13.50
N TRP A 163 -20.86 -16.97 -13.69
CA TRP A 163 -20.39 -17.78 -14.81
C TRP A 163 -20.50 -19.28 -14.48
N PRO A 164 -21.32 -20.07 -15.19
CA PRO A 164 -21.31 -21.52 -15.05
C PRO A 164 -19.94 -22.07 -15.52
N PRO A 165 -19.35 -23.07 -14.85
CA PRO A 165 -18.03 -23.59 -15.22
C PRO A 165 -18.06 -24.20 -16.62
N ARG A 166 -17.66 -23.41 -17.63
CA ARG A 166 -17.39 -23.86 -19.01
C ARG A 166 -16.02 -24.54 -19.07
N SER A 167 -15.91 -25.76 -18.56
CA SER A 167 -14.89 -26.70 -19.02
C SER A 167 -15.13 -28.10 -18.48
N ARG A 168 -15.87 -28.89 -19.26
CA ARG A 168 -15.72 -30.34 -19.20
C ARG A 168 -15.70 -30.99 -20.58
N TRP A 169 -15.24 -30.31 -21.63
CA TRP A 169 -15.04 -30.94 -22.94
C TRP A 169 -13.93 -30.24 -23.72
N THR A 170 -12.71 -30.73 -23.55
CA THR A 170 -11.69 -30.80 -24.61
C THR A 170 -10.62 -31.78 -24.15
N THR A 171 -10.99 -33.05 -24.05
CA THR A 171 -9.99 -34.12 -24.16
C THR A 171 -9.49 -34.06 -25.60
N PRO A 172 -8.20 -33.79 -25.88
CA PRO A 172 -7.66 -33.92 -27.22
C PRO A 172 -7.91 -35.36 -27.67
N ARG A 173 -8.67 -35.55 -28.74
CA ARG A 173 -8.97 -36.86 -29.29
C ARG A 173 -7.65 -37.55 -29.65
N PRO A 174 -7.27 -38.70 -29.07
CA PRO A 174 -6.04 -39.36 -29.48
C PRO A 174 -6.17 -39.74 -30.96
N LEU A 175 -5.20 -39.32 -31.76
CA LEU A 175 -5.06 -39.75 -33.14
C LEU A 175 -4.88 -41.27 -33.14
N SER A 176 -5.88 -41.99 -33.64
CA SER A 176 -5.84 -43.45 -33.79
C SER A 176 -4.65 -43.85 -34.67
N PRO A 177 -3.81 -44.81 -34.26
CA PRO A 177 -2.78 -45.34 -35.15
C PRO A 177 -3.47 -46.06 -36.32
N ARG A 178 -3.16 -45.60 -37.53
CA ARG A 178 -3.58 -46.20 -38.80
C ARG A 178 -3.05 -47.64 -38.84
N ARG A 179 -3.95 -48.64 -38.86
CA ARG A 179 -3.58 -50.06 -39.00
C ARG A 179 -2.75 -50.24 -40.27
N ALA A 180 -1.50 -50.63 -40.13
CA ALA A 180 -0.72 -51.19 -41.22
C ALA A 180 -1.30 -52.58 -41.55
N THR A 181 -1.88 -52.71 -42.73
CA THR A 181 -2.34 -53.98 -43.29
C THR A 181 -1.13 -54.88 -43.51
N ARG A 182 -0.97 -55.88 -42.66
CA ARG A 182 0.07 -56.91 -42.76
C ARG A 182 -0.38 -57.91 -43.83
N ALA A 183 0.08 -57.71 -45.08
CA ALA A 183 -0.05 -58.71 -46.12
C ALA A 183 0.85 -59.90 -45.77
N SER A 184 0.23 -61.02 -45.42
CA SER A 184 0.88 -62.31 -45.27
C SER A 184 1.19 -62.89 -46.65
N THR A 185 2.46 -62.99 -47.01
CA THR A 185 2.88 -63.82 -48.15
C THR A 185 3.92 -64.82 -47.68
N ARG A 186 3.54 -66.08 -47.88
CA ARG A 186 4.24 -67.33 -47.59
C ARG A 186 5.62 -67.39 -48.25
N TRP A 187 6.56 -68.02 -47.53
CA TRP A 187 7.87 -68.47 -48.01
C TRP A 187 7.75 -69.44 -49.21
N PRO A 188 8.83 -69.61 -50.02
CA PRO A 188 9.74 -70.74 -49.76
C PRO A 188 11.26 -70.50 -50.01
N THR A 189 12.07 -71.14 -49.17
CA THR A 189 13.38 -71.84 -49.38
C THR A 189 14.53 -71.25 -50.23
N ARG A 190 15.64 -70.90 -49.53
CA ARG A 190 17.10 -71.25 -49.67
C ARG A 190 17.70 -71.74 -51.01
N PRO A 191 19.06 -71.75 -51.22
CA PRO A 191 20.18 -71.19 -50.43
C PRO A 191 21.40 -70.59 -51.22
N ARG A 192 22.34 -70.00 -50.45
CA ARG A 192 23.84 -70.01 -50.60
C ARG A 192 24.53 -69.35 -51.81
N ARG A 193 25.34 -68.32 -51.51
CA ARG A 193 26.82 -68.21 -51.74
C ARG A 193 27.33 -66.96 -51.00
N ALA A 194 28.34 -67.08 -50.11
CA ALA A 194 29.77 -66.77 -50.35
C ALA A 194 29.94 -65.32 -50.88
N SER A 195 30.73 -64.42 -50.30
CA SER A 195 32.06 -64.54 -49.71
C SER A 195 32.40 -63.23 -48.95
N ILE A 196 32.91 -63.30 -47.71
CA ILE A 196 34.32 -63.07 -47.29
C ILE A 196 34.85 -61.63 -47.52
N TRP A 197 35.47 -61.13 -46.43
CA TRP A 197 36.46 -60.03 -46.28
C TRP A 197 35.90 -58.63 -45.94
N ARG A 198 36.54 -57.78 -45.12
CA ARG A 198 37.34 -57.81 -43.86
C ARG A 198 37.68 -56.32 -43.65
N GLY A 199 37.64 -55.77 -42.43
CA GLY A 199 38.12 -54.39 -42.21
C GLY A 199 37.60 -53.69 -40.94
N PRO A 200 38.43 -53.50 -39.89
CA PRO A 200 38.05 -52.97 -38.57
C PRO A 200 38.65 -51.56 -38.30
N PRO A 201 38.80 -51.05 -37.06
CA PRO A 201 37.78 -50.61 -36.10
C PRO A 201 38.06 -49.19 -35.52
N ALA A 202 37.24 -48.80 -34.53
CA ALA A 202 37.54 -47.89 -33.40
C ALA A 202 37.51 -46.37 -33.60
N ARG A 203 36.75 -45.67 -32.74
CA ARG A 203 37.33 -44.92 -31.60
C ARG A 203 36.26 -44.36 -30.66
N SER A 204 36.52 -44.58 -29.37
CA SER A 204 35.94 -43.90 -28.23
C SER A 204 36.63 -42.55 -28.01
N ALA A 205 35.88 -41.55 -27.55
CA ALA A 205 36.33 -40.41 -26.75
C ALA A 205 35.07 -39.95 -25.98
N ILE A 206 35.04 -40.09 -24.65
CA ILE A 206 35.33 -39.02 -23.68
C ILE A 206 34.40 -37.83 -23.88
#